data_AF-A0A800CHY9-F1
#
_entry.id   AF-A0A800CHY9-F1
#
_cell.length_a   1.000
_cell.length_b   1.000
_cell.length_c   1.000
_cell.angle_alpha   90.00
_cell.angle_beta   90.00
_cell.angle_gamma   90.00
#
_symmetry.space_group_name_H-M   'P 1'
#
loop_
_entity.id
_entity.type
_entity.pdbx_description
1 polymer ?
#
loop_
_entity_poly.entity_id
_entity_poly.type
_entity_poly.pdbx_seq_one_letter_code
_entity_poly.pdbx_strand_id
1 'polypeptide(L)' 'MEPVTYGRKRFSFAEGKTIHTGTSITVKSLPGENEQAFTKRLMKKYGDAQGTVEIIFKGGRPDYAIISFSNF' A
#
# COMPACT_ATOMS: atom_id res chain seq x y z
N MET A 1 -3.05 -10.19 -13.17
CA MET A 1 -2.90 -9.58 -11.83
C MET A 1 -2.04 -10.52 -11.01
N GLU A 2 -0.84 -10.12 -10.62
CA GLU A 2 -0.03 -10.95 -9.73
C GLU A 2 -0.77 -11.14 -8.38
N PRO A 3 -0.75 -12.34 -7.79
CA PRO A 3 -1.38 -12.57 -6.50
C PRO A 3 -0.69 -11.73 -5.43
N VAL A 4 -1.47 -10.90 -4.75
CA VAL A 4 -1.01 -10.10 -3.60
C VAL A 4 -0.53 -11.07 -2.51
N THR A 5 0.78 -11.22 -2.36
CA THR A 5 1.40 -12.21 -1.45
C THR A 5 1.26 -11.80 0.02
N TYR A 6 1.15 -10.49 0.29
CA TYR A 6 0.89 -9.90 1.60
C TYR A 6 0.08 -8.61 1.44
N GLY A 7 -1.14 -8.58 1.98
CA GLY A 7 -2.03 -7.42 1.86
C GLY A 7 -3.37 -7.61 2.56
N ARG A 8 -4.22 -6.59 2.48
CA ARG A 8 -5.57 -6.56 3.04
C ARG A 8 -6.54 -6.24 1.92
N LYS A 9 -7.59 -7.03 1.77
CA LYS A 9 -8.75 -6.67 0.95
C LYS A 9 -9.80 -6.06 1.87
N ARG A 10 -10.34 -4.91 1.46
CA ARG A 10 -11.45 -4.26 2.14
C ARG A 10 -12.74 -4.61 1.41
N PHE A 11 -13.71 -5.06 2.18
CA PHE A 11 -15.05 -5.34 1.70
C PHE A 11 -16.05 -4.50 2.49
N SER A 12 -17.05 -3.96 1.80
CA SER A 12 -18.32 -3.61 2.42
C SER A 12 -19.31 -4.76 2.20
N PHE A 13 -20.43 -4.74 2.91
CA PHE A 13 -21.48 -5.72 2.77
C PHE A 13 -22.85 -5.05 2.78
N ALA A 14 -23.75 -5.52 1.92
CA ALA A 14 -25.14 -5.10 1.84
C ALA A 14 -25.98 -6.25 1.26
N GLU A 15 -27.19 -6.47 1.79
CA GLU A 15 -28.13 -7.50 1.30
C GLU A 15 -27.52 -8.91 1.21
N GLY A 16 -26.65 -9.27 2.16
CA GLY A 16 -25.97 -10.58 2.18
C GLY A 16 -24.89 -10.76 1.10
N LYS A 17 -24.54 -9.69 0.36
CA LYS A 17 -23.46 -9.70 -0.63
C LYS A 17 -22.25 -8.91 -0.14
N THR A 18 -21.06 -9.42 -0.44
CA THR A 18 -19.81 -8.70 -0.21
C THR A 18 -19.44 -7.89 -1.44
N ILE A 19 -19.03 -6.65 -1.23
CA ILE A 19 -18.58 -5.74 -2.28
C ILE A 19 -17.12 -5.41 -1.98
N HIS A 20 -16.22 -5.77 -2.89
CA HIS A 20 -14.80 -5.43 -2.75
C HIS A 20 -14.60 -3.94 -3.03
N THR A 21 -14.21 -3.19 -2.00
CA THR A 21 -14.07 -1.73 -2.07
C THR A 21 -12.62 -1.26 -2.19
N GLY A 22 -11.65 -2.15 -2.03
CA GLY A 22 -10.25 -1.81 -2.24
C GLY A 22 -9.26 -2.82 -1.71
N THR A 23 -8.02 -2.68 -2.14
CA THR A 23 -6.89 -3.52 -1.71
C THR A 23 -5.81 -2.62 -1.15
N SER A 24 -5.20 -3.02 -0.03
CA SER A 24 -4.01 -2.37 0.50
C SER A 24 -2.89 -3.35 0.75
N ILE A 25 -1.65 -2.89 0.66
CA ILE A 25 -0.45 -3.68 0.88
C ILE A 25 0.48 -2.93 1.83
N THR A 26 1.23 -3.68 2.65
CA THR A 26 2.25 -3.11 3.53
C THR A 26 3.63 -3.43 2.96
N VAL A 27 4.45 -2.40 2.79
CA VAL A 27 5.80 -2.51 2.23
C VAL A 27 6.77 -1.96 3.27
N LYS A 28 7.72 -2.76 3.74
CA LYS A 28 8.75 -2.27 4.66
C LYS A 28 9.80 -1.43 3.93
N SER A 29 10.38 -0.47 4.64
CA SER A 29 11.61 0.17 4.20
C SER A 29 12.76 -0.84 4.21
N LEU A 30 13.77 -0.59 3.39
CA LEU A 30 15.01 -1.36 3.42
C LEU A 30 15.94 -0.84 4.53
N PRO A 31 16.86 -1.66 5.07
CA PRO A 31 17.83 -1.20 6.05
C PRO A 31 18.61 0.03 5.56
N GLY A 32 18.54 1.13 6.31
CA GLY A 32 19.23 2.38 5.98
C GLY A 32 18.58 3.22 4.88
N GLU A 33 17.42 2.82 4.36
CA GLU A 33 16.69 3.58 3.34
C GLU A 33 16.18 4.90 3.92
N ASN A 34 16.47 6.00 3.23
CA ASN A 34 15.92 7.32 3.58
C ASN A 34 14.55 7.52 2.90
N GLU A 35 13.83 8.55 3.32
CA GLU A 35 12.49 8.86 2.80
C GLU A 35 12.44 8.97 1.27
N GLN A 36 13.41 9.68 0.68
CA GLN A 36 13.43 9.93 -0.76
C GLN A 36 13.65 8.64 -1.55
N ALA A 37 14.60 7.80 -1.12
CA ALA A 37 14.87 6.50 -1.72
C ALA A 37 13.66 5.57 -1.58
N PHE A 38 13.04 5.55 -0.39
CA PHE A 38 11.86 4.72 -0.15
C PHE A 38 10.69 5.14 -1.02
N THR A 39 10.38 6.44 -1.06
CA THR A 39 9.32 7.00 -1.90
C THR A 39 9.57 6.70 -3.38
N LYS A 40 10.78 6.91 -3.88
CA LYS A 40 11.15 6.60 -5.27
C LYS A 40 10.94 5.12 -5.61
N ARG A 41 11.28 4.21 -4.71
CA ARG A 41 11.08 2.77 -4.89
C ARG A 41 9.59 2.40 -4.91
N LEU A 42 8.79 3.00 -4.04
CA LEU A 42 7.33 2.81 -4.03
C LEU A 42 6.70 3.33 -5.32
N MET A 43 7.07 4.53 -5.77
CA MET A 43 6.56 5.11 -7.03
C MET A 43 6.99 4.31 -8.25
N LYS A 44 8.23 3.81 -8.30
CA LYS A 44 8.68 2.91 -9.38
C LYS A 44 7.84 1.63 -9.47
N LYS A 45 7.32 1.13 -8.35
CA LYS A 45 6.59 -0.16 -8.30
C LYS A 45 5.08 0.00 -8.41
N TYR A 46 4.52 1.07 -7.86
CA TYR A 46 3.08 1.26 -7.69
C TYR A 46 2.56 2.58 -8.26
N GLY A 47 3.42 3.47 -8.76
CA GLY A 47 3.06 4.82 -9.20
C GLY A 47 2.18 4.85 -10.45
N ASP A 48 2.17 3.79 -11.26
CA ASP A 48 1.31 3.67 -12.44
C ASP A 48 -0.14 3.29 -12.07
N ALA A 49 -0.37 2.84 -10.83
CA ALA A 49 -1.69 2.50 -10.35
C ALA A 49 -2.35 3.71 -9.65
N GLN A 50 -3.65 3.87 -9.84
CA GLN A 50 -4.42 4.87 -9.10
C GLN A 50 -4.56 4.41 -7.64
N GLY A 51 -4.02 5.20 -6.71
CA GLY A 51 -4.02 4.85 -5.30
C GLY A 51 -3.40 5.91 -4.40
N THR A 52 -3.23 5.56 -3.13
CA THR A 52 -2.54 6.39 -2.13
C THR A 52 -1.35 5.65 -1.54
N VAL A 53 -0.38 6.42 -1.05
CA VAL A 53 0.78 5.93 -0.31
C VAL A 53 0.86 6.69 1.00
N GLU A 54 0.85 5.95 2.11
CA GLU A 54 1.07 6.49 3.46
C GLU A 54 2.38 5.93 3.99
N ILE A 55 3.35 6.78 4.35
CA ILE A 55 4.65 6.36 4.88
C ILE A 55 4.67 6.59 6.39
N ILE A 56 4.97 5.53 7.14
CA ILE A 56 5.07 5.55 8.59
C ILE A 56 6.54 5.69 8.97
N PHE A 57 6.83 6.66 9.83
CA PHE A 57 8.16 6.92 10.36
C PHE A 57 8.30 6.41 11.79
N LYS A 58 9.46 5.83 12.11
CA LYS A 58 9.85 5.42 13.45
C LYS A 58 11.30 5.82 13.70
N GLY A 59 11.55 6.56 14.79
CA GLY A 59 12.90 7.05 15.09
C GLY A 59 13.47 8.00 14.02
N GLY A 60 12.62 8.80 13.38
CA GLY A 60 13.02 9.75 12.34
C GLY A 60 13.38 9.12 10.98
N ARG A 61 13.12 7.82 10.80
CA ARG A 61 13.36 7.10 9.54
C ARG A 61 12.09 6.38 9.08
N PRO A 62 11.89 6.15 7.78
CA PRO A 62 10.76 5.36 7.31
C PRO A 62 10.86 3.91 7.82
N ASP A 63 9.77 3.37 8.34
CA ASP A 63 9.65 1.98 8.82
C ASP A 63 8.90 1.13 7.79
N TYR A 64 7.72 1.59 7.38
CA TYR A 64 6.94 0.94 6.32
C TYR A 64 5.98 1.91 5.66
N ALA A 65 5.40 1.50 4.54
CA ALA A 65 4.34 2.21 3.85
C ALA A 65 3.11 1.32 3.68
N ILE A 66 1.94 1.96 3.64
CA ILE A 66 0.68 1.37 3.24
C ILE A 66 0.35 1.91 1.85
N ILE A 67 0.24 1.02 0.86
CA ILE A 67 -0.22 1.38 -0.48
C ILE A 67 -1.67 0.94 -0.59
N SER A 68 -2.57 1.85 -0.95
CA SER A 68 -4.01 1.57 -1.06
C SER A 68 -4.50 1.83 -2.48
N PHE A 69 -5.14 0.83 -3.07
CA PHE A 69 -5.79 0.90 -4.38
C PHE A 69 -7.30 0.89 -4.15
N SER A 70 -7.98 1.94 -4.61
CA SER A 70 -9.44 2.03 -4.53
C SER A 70 -10.03 1.58 -5.86
N ASN A 71 -11.03 0.72 -5.81
CA ASN A 71 -11.90 0.47 -6.95
C ASN A 71 -13.00 1.55 -6.89
N PHE A 72 -12.81 2.66 -7.59
CA PHE A 72 -13.91 3.59 -7.87
C PHE A 72 -14.73 3.07 -9.05
#